data_AF-B4IY74-F1
#
_entry.id   AF-B4IY74-F1
#
_cell.length_a   1.000
_cell.length_b   1.000
_cell.length_c   1.000
_cell.angle_alpha   90.00
_cell.angle_beta   90.00
_cell.angle_gamma   90.00
#
_symmetry.space_group_name_H-M   'P 1'
#
loop_
_entity.id
_entity.type
_entity.pdbx_description
1 polymer ?
#
loop_
_entity_poly.entity_id
_entity_poly.type
_entity_poly.pdbx_seq_one_letter_code
_entity_poly.pdbx_strand_id
1 'polypeptide(L)'
;MAAVNLRKGFICVPKNFVAHLQRCYASSKQTNINTLAAVGDSIAAKGFLRPNKPYAPTSNAAERVRSVAAKLHMTSDGDQRKLTDLGEKFKFLSACFEELQHGVPNSQVHELATVADVIAFYEQAVDTTVPLDALKRIDLPENLHIQYEYLRFHPETDTKFNGQTAFPKSSTLVTGLKYRRKYGGHEVKQSWP
;
A
#
# COMPACT_ATOMS: atom_id res chain seq x y z
N MET A 1 -16.57 -69.01 19.76
CA MET A 1 -16.58 -67.69 20.40
C MET A 1 -15.27 -67.50 21.14
N ALA A 2 -14.61 -66.34 20.93
CA ALA A 2 -13.67 -65.66 21.86
C ALA A 2 -12.38 -66.43 22.28
N ALA A 3 -11.19 -65.86 22.46
CA ALA A 3 -10.71 -64.48 22.47
C ALA A 3 -9.18 -64.44 22.23
N VAL A 4 -8.76 -63.47 21.42
CA VAL A 4 -7.69 -62.48 21.65
C VAL A 4 -6.27 -62.95 21.98
N ASN A 5 -5.42 -62.79 20.95
CA ASN A 5 -3.98 -62.60 21.00
C ASN A 5 -3.57 -61.39 21.86
N LEU A 6 -2.59 -61.59 22.74
CA LEU A 6 -1.72 -60.54 23.27
C LEU A 6 -0.29 -60.88 22.90
N ARG A 7 0.28 -60.22 21.88
CA ARG A 7 1.72 -60.04 21.73
C ARG A 7 2.01 -58.88 20.79
N LYS A 8 2.69 -57.88 21.37
CA LYS A 8 3.15 -56.63 20.78
C LYS A 8 4.00 -56.91 19.54
N GLY A 9 3.51 -56.48 18.38
CA GLY A 9 4.28 -56.38 17.14
C GLY A 9 4.59 -54.92 16.85
N PHE A 10 5.87 -54.60 16.72
CA PHE A 10 6.38 -53.33 16.21
C PHE A 10 5.78 -53.03 14.83
N ILE A 11 5.05 -51.92 14.70
CA ILE A 11 4.68 -51.38 13.39
C ILE A 11 5.83 -50.49 12.93
N CYS A 12 6.66 -51.01 12.02
CA CYS A 12 7.52 -50.18 11.18
C CYS A 12 6.62 -49.30 10.30
N VAL A 13 6.53 -48.02 10.61
CA VAL A 13 5.96 -47.01 9.71
C VAL A 13 6.85 -46.96 8.46
N PRO A 14 6.32 -47.15 7.24
CA PRO A 14 7.13 -46.98 6.04
C PRO A 14 7.59 -45.53 5.99
N LYS A 15 8.91 -45.34 5.90
CA LYS A 15 9.54 -44.05 5.66
C LYS A 15 8.97 -43.48 4.36
N ASN A 16 8.21 -42.42 4.50
CA ASN A 16 7.92 -41.37 3.52
C ASN A 16 8.78 -41.47 2.26
N PHE A 17 8.23 -42.03 1.19
CA PHE A 17 8.65 -41.72 -0.17
C PHE A 17 8.08 -40.33 -0.52
N VAL A 18 8.66 -39.28 0.05
CA VAL A 18 8.54 -37.92 -0.51
C VAL A 18 9.73 -37.74 -1.43
N ALA A 19 9.64 -38.33 -2.61
CA ALA A 19 10.51 -37.99 -3.71
C ALA A 19 10.01 -36.67 -4.33
N HIS A 20 10.92 -35.71 -4.41
CA HIS A 20 10.91 -34.63 -5.38
C HIS A 20 9.86 -33.51 -5.22
N LEU A 21 10.04 -32.70 -4.17
CA LEU A 21 9.80 -31.25 -4.30
C LEU A 21 11.00 -30.51 -3.75
N GLN A 22 12.03 -30.37 -4.59
CA GLN A 22 12.93 -29.22 -4.55
C GLN A 22 12.08 -27.97 -4.77
N ARG A 23 11.43 -27.48 -3.72
CA ARG A 23 10.90 -26.12 -3.73
C ARG A 23 12.05 -25.19 -3.36
N CYS A 24 12.95 -25.01 -4.32
CA CYS A 24 13.89 -23.93 -4.32
C CYS A 24 13.08 -22.63 -4.38
N TYR A 25 12.68 -22.08 -3.24
CA TYR A 25 12.45 -20.64 -3.15
C TYR A 25 13.82 -19.97 -3.14
N ALA A 26 14.46 -19.96 -4.31
CA ALA A 26 15.41 -18.91 -4.61
C ALA A 26 14.57 -17.63 -4.70
N SER A 27 14.40 -16.94 -3.58
CA SER A 27 14.16 -15.51 -3.61
C SER A 27 15.41 -14.91 -4.25
N SER A 28 15.43 -14.81 -5.58
CA SER A 28 16.29 -13.82 -6.19
C SER A 28 15.89 -12.51 -5.53
N LYS A 29 16.88 -11.75 -5.04
CA LYS A 29 16.64 -10.37 -4.63
C LYS A 29 16.10 -9.68 -5.88
N GLN A 30 14.78 -9.59 -6.00
CA GLN A 30 14.15 -8.79 -7.03
C GLN A 30 14.64 -7.38 -6.75
N THR A 31 15.61 -6.93 -7.55
CA THR A 31 15.93 -5.53 -7.66
C THR A 31 14.65 -4.90 -8.16
N ASN A 32 13.85 -4.32 -7.25
CA ASN A 32 12.78 -3.42 -7.65
C ASN A 32 13.47 -2.24 -8.32
N ILE A 33 13.69 -2.33 -9.63
CA ILE A 33 14.16 -1.22 -10.44
C ILE A 33 12.95 -0.30 -10.51
N ASN A 34 12.80 0.54 -9.50
CA ASN A 34 11.85 1.64 -9.57
C ASN A 34 12.21 2.44 -10.82
N THR A 35 11.22 2.68 -11.68
CA THR A 35 11.43 3.51 -12.87
C THR A 35 11.99 4.87 -12.45
N LEU A 36 12.80 5.51 -13.29
CA LEU A 36 13.37 6.83 -12.97
C LEU A 36 12.25 7.83 -12.61
N ALA A 37 11.11 7.74 -13.28
CA ALA A 37 9.88 8.46 -12.94
C ALA A 37 9.39 8.15 -11.52
N ALA A 38 9.24 6.88 -11.13
CA ALA A 38 8.81 6.50 -9.79
C ALA A 38 9.80 6.95 -8.70
N VAL A 39 11.10 6.97 -8.99
CA VAL A 39 12.11 7.54 -8.08
C VAL A 39 11.95 9.06 -7.98
N GLY A 40 11.73 9.75 -9.10
CA GLY A 40 11.42 11.18 -9.13
C GLY A 40 10.17 11.53 -8.33
N ASP A 41 9.09 10.77 -8.51
CA ASP A 41 7.83 10.93 -7.80
C ASP A 41 7.99 10.66 -6.31
N SER A 42 8.74 9.61 -5.94
CA SER A 42 9.08 9.34 -4.54
C SER A 42 9.88 10.48 -3.92
N ILE A 43 10.87 11.04 -4.64
CA ILE A 43 11.64 12.20 -4.18
C ILE A 43 10.74 13.44 -4.05
N ALA A 44 9.86 13.69 -5.02
CA ALA A 44 8.90 14.79 -5.01
C ALA A 44 7.91 14.66 -3.85
N ALA A 45 7.38 13.46 -3.62
CA ALA A 45 6.55 13.09 -2.47
C ALA A 45 7.35 12.89 -1.18
N LYS A 46 8.67 13.12 -1.22
CA LYS A 46 9.60 13.06 -0.10
C LYS A 46 9.55 11.74 0.66
N GLY A 47 9.43 10.63 -0.07
CA GLY A 47 9.48 9.25 0.37
C GLY A 47 8.33 8.80 1.27
N PHE A 48 7.26 9.59 1.41
CA PHE A 48 6.18 9.28 2.35
C PHE A 48 5.12 8.36 1.75
N LEU A 49 4.82 8.52 0.46
CA LEU A 49 3.84 7.71 -0.24
C LEU A 49 4.55 6.73 -1.15
N ARG A 50 4.05 5.49 -1.21
CA ARG A 50 4.38 4.60 -2.33
C ARG A 50 3.81 5.22 -3.60
N PRO A 51 4.45 5.04 -4.78
CA PRO A 51 3.95 5.54 -6.05
C PRO A 51 2.74 4.71 -6.52
N ASN A 52 1.70 4.64 -5.71
CA ASN A 52 0.42 4.09 -6.11
C ASN A 52 -0.32 5.15 -6.93
N LYS A 53 -1.03 4.71 -7.97
CA LYS A 53 -1.87 5.60 -8.76
C LYS A 53 -3.19 5.82 -8.03
N PRO A 54 -3.66 7.07 -7.89
CA PRO A 54 -5.01 7.31 -7.39
C PRO A 54 -6.01 6.67 -8.36
N TYR A 55 -7.06 6.05 -7.82
CA TYR A 55 -8.10 5.40 -8.60
C TYR A 55 -9.46 5.81 -8.07
N ALA A 56 -10.29 6.36 -8.96
CA ALA A 56 -11.68 6.65 -8.69
C ALA A 56 -12.53 5.64 -9.48
N PRO A 57 -13.34 4.82 -8.81
CA PRO A 57 -14.18 3.83 -9.47
C PRO A 57 -15.20 4.55 -10.35
N THR A 58 -15.38 4.09 -11.58
CA THR A 58 -16.47 4.59 -12.43
C THR A 58 -17.79 4.00 -11.95
N SER A 59 -18.90 4.75 -12.01
CA SER A 59 -20.22 4.25 -11.60
C SER A 59 -20.60 2.90 -12.25
N ASN A 60 -20.09 2.63 -13.46
CA ASN A 60 -20.37 1.40 -14.20
C ASN A 60 -19.21 0.39 -14.14
N ALA A 61 -18.32 0.46 -13.13
CA ALA A 61 -17.15 -0.40 -13.03
C ALA A 61 -17.53 -1.89 -13.04
N ALA A 62 -18.54 -2.29 -12.26
CA ALA A 62 -19.03 -3.66 -12.24
C ALA A 62 -19.55 -4.14 -13.60
N GLU A 63 -20.30 -3.31 -14.31
CA GLU A 63 -20.83 -3.63 -15.64
C GLU A 63 -19.72 -3.84 -16.66
N ARG A 64 -18.67 -3.01 -16.61
CA ARG A 64 -17.50 -3.15 -17.48
C ARG A 64 -16.77 -4.45 -17.22
N VAL A 65 -16.52 -4.80 -15.96
CA VAL A 65 -15.90 -6.08 -15.58
C VAL A 65 -16.75 -7.27 -16.06
N ARG A 66 -18.08 -7.22 -15.89
CA ARG A 66 -18.99 -8.25 -16.42
C ARG A 66 -18.96 -8.34 -17.94
N SER A 67 -18.86 -7.20 -18.63
CA SER A 67 -18.73 -7.16 -20.10
C SER A 67 -17.44 -7.82 -20.58
N VAL A 68 -16.33 -7.61 -19.86
CA VAL A 68 -15.04 -8.27 -20.13
C VAL A 68 -15.14 -9.77 -19.88
N ALA A 69 -15.78 -10.19 -18.78
CA ALA A 69 -16.00 -11.60 -18.49
C ALA A 69 -16.85 -12.29 -19.57
N ALA A 70 -17.88 -11.60 -20.08
CA ALA A 70 -18.71 -12.09 -21.18
C ALA A 70 -17.92 -12.23 -22.50
N LYS A 71 -17.05 -11.26 -22.82
CA LYS A 71 -16.16 -11.32 -24.01
C LYS A 71 -15.23 -12.52 -23.98
N LEU A 72 -14.79 -12.94 -22.80
CA LEU A 72 -13.90 -14.09 -22.60
C LEU A 72 -14.66 -15.42 -22.40
N HIS A 73 -15.97 -15.44 -22.61
CA HIS A 73 -16.84 -16.62 -22.43
C HIS A 73 -16.80 -17.23 -21.02
N MET A 74 -16.62 -16.39 -20.00
CA MET A 74 -16.55 -16.81 -18.59
C MET A 74 -17.93 -16.83 -17.91
N THR A 75 -19.02 -16.84 -18.69
CA THR A 75 -20.38 -16.59 -18.21
C THR A 75 -21.08 -17.80 -17.56
N SER A 76 -20.43 -18.96 -17.46
CA SER A 76 -21.12 -20.21 -17.05
C SER A 76 -21.74 -20.17 -15.65
N ASP A 77 -21.16 -19.41 -14.72
CA ASP A 77 -21.58 -19.36 -13.31
C ASP A 77 -21.78 -17.91 -12.82
N GLY A 78 -21.88 -16.95 -13.75
CA GLY A 78 -22.02 -15.53 -13.45
C GLY A 78 -20.88 -14.97 -12.58
N ASP A 79 -21.24 -14.16 -11.58
CA ASP A 79 -20.28 -13.45 -10.72
C ASP A 79 -19.50 -14.39 -9.77
N GLN A 80 -20.00 -15.60 -9.49
CA GLN A 80 -19.36 -16.56 -8.59
C GLN A 80 -18.38 -17.52 -9.28
N ARG A 81 -18.12 -17.36 -10.58
CA ARG A 81 -17.18 -18.21 -11.29
C ARG A 81 -15.78 -18.11 -10.69
N LYS A 82 -15.16 -19.26 -10.41
CA LYS A 82 -13.80 -19.36 -9.92
C LYS A 82 -12.78 -19.24 -11.05
N LEU A 83 -11.73 -18.44 -10.82
CA LEU A 83 -10.59 -18.22 -11.69
C LEU A 83 -9.47 -19.22 -11.35
N THR A 84 -9.70 -20.50 -11.63
CA THR A 84 -8.72 -21.56 -11.32
C THR A 84 -7.59 -21.64 -12.33
N ASP A 85 -7.89 -21.40 -13.61
CA ASP A 85 -6.85 -21.40 -14.64
C ASP A 85 -6.04 -20.10 -14.62
N LEU A 86 -4.73 -20.23 -14.57
CA LEU A 86 -3.79 -19.12 -14.49
C LEU A 86 -3.76 -18.31 -15.80
N GLY A 87 -3.90 -18.99 -16.95
CA GLY A 87 -3.89 -18.35 -18.26
C GLY A 87 -5.14 -17.50 -18.50
N GLU A 88 -6.32 -18.06 -18.22
CA GLU A 88 -7.59 -17.34 -18.24
C GLU A 88 -7.60 -16.17 -17.27
N LYS A 89 -7.13 -16.38 -16.02
CA LYS A 89 -7.03 -15.31 -15.01
C LYS A 89 -6.14 -14.17 -15.48
N PHE A 90 -4.97 -14.47 -16.04
CA PHE A 90 -4.06 -13.45 -16.56
C PHE A 90 -4.69 -12.65 -17.71
N LYS A 91 -5.32 -13.32 -18.68
CA LYS A 91 -5.99 -12.67 -19.80
C LYS A 91 -7.15 -11.77 -19.32
N PHE A 92 -7.93 -12.25 -18.36
CA PHE A 92 -9.04 -11.50 -17.78
C PHE A 92 -8.56 -10.23 -17.07
N LEU A 93 -7.59 -10.35 -16.16
CA LEU A 93 -7.03 -9.20 -15.45
C LEU A 93 -6.34 -8.20 -16.40
N SER A 94 -5.70 -8.68 -17.47
CA SER A 94 -5.10 -7.82 -18.49
C SER A 94 -6.15 -7.01 -19.25
N ALA A 95 -7.26 -7.64 -19.65
CA ALA A 95 -8.37 -6.95 -20.30
C ALA A 95 -9.05 -5.94 -19.36
N CYS A 96 -9.23 -6.28 -18.08
CA CYS A 96 -9.72 -5.34 -17.07
C CYS A 96 -8.79 -4.14 -16.90
N PHE A 97 -7.47 -4.36 -16.92
CA PHE A 97 -6.47 -3.30 -16.85
C PHE A 97 -6.56 -2.36 -18.05
N GLU A 98 -6.72 -2.87 -19.27
CA GLU A 98 -6.89 -2.03 -20.47
C GLU A 98 -8.16 -1.17 -20.40
N GLU A 99 -9.27 -1.73 -19.90
CA GLU A 99 -10.53 -1.02 -19.80
C GLU A 99 -10.57 0.04 -18.69
N LEU A 100 -10.09 -0.31 -17.49
CA LEU A 100 -10.21 0.52 -16.28
C LEU A 100 -8.94 1.30 -15.95
N GLN A 101 -7.84 1.05 -16.67
CA GLN A 101 -6.52 1.67 -16.47
C GLN A 101 -5.98 1.54 -15.04
N HIS A 102 -6.48 0.54 -14.30
CA HIS A 102 -6.10 0.24 -12.92
C HIS A 102 -5.69 -1.23 -12.80
N GLY A 103 -4.47 -1.45 -12.30
CA GLY A 103 -3.83 -2.77 -12.27
C GLY A 103 -3.82 -3.36 -10.89
N VAL A 104 -4.12 -4.66 -10.80
CA VAL A 104 -4.07 -5.40 -9.53
C VAL A 104 -2.60 -5.58 -9.11
N PRO A 105 -2.24 -5.21 -7.86
CA PRO A 105 -0.88 -5.42 -7.37
C PRO A 105 -0.63 -6.91 -7.11
N ASN A 106 0.62 -7.36 -7.32
CA ASN A 106 1.02 -8.76 -7.15
C ASN A 106 0.65 -9.36 -5.78
N SER A 107 0.65 -8.54 -4.73
CA SER A 107 0.26 -8.96 -3.39
C SER A 107 -1.20 -9.38 -3.29
N GLN A 108 -2.11 -8.80 -4.08
CA GLN A 108 -3.56 -9.05 -4.01
C GLN A 108 -4.06 -10.03 -5.08
N VAL A 109 -3.22 -10.37 -6.08
CA VAL A 109 -3.62 -11.31 -7.16
C VAL A 109 -4.10 -12.66 -6.60
N HIS A 110 -3.53 -13.13 -5.49
CA HIS A 110 -3.92 -14.40 -4.88
C HIS A 110 -5.29 -14.36 -4.17
N GLU A 111 -5.74 -13.18 -3.75
CA GLU A 111 -7.04 -12.98 -3.09
C GLU A 111 -8.20 -13.00 -4.09
N LEU A 112 -7.94 -12.65 -5.35
CA LEU A 112 -8.93 -12.64 -6.42
C LEU A 112 -9.21 -14.05 -6.94
N ALA A 113 -10.08 -14.78 -6.25
CA ALA A 113 -10.45 -16.16 -6.60
C ALA A 113 -11.65 -16.21 -7.56
N THR A 114 -12.54 -15.23 -7.48
CA THR A 114 -13.79 -15.17 -8.24
C THR A 114 -13.93 -13.87 -9.02
N VAL A 115 -14.86 -13.83 -9.98
CA VAL A 115 -15.20 -12.60 -10.72
C VAL A 115 -15.77 -11.53 -9.77
N ALA A 116 -16.57 -11.93 -8.78
CA ALA A 116 -17.09 -11.05 -7.73
C ALA A 116 -15.97 -10.34 -6.95
N ASP A 117 -14.88 -11.05 -6.62
CA ASP A 117 -13.73 -10.44 -5.93
C ASP A 117 -13.07 -9.36 -6.79
N VAL A 118 -13.01 -9.59 -8.11
CA VAL A 118 -12.46 -8.61 -9.06
C VAL A 118 -13.37 -7.39 -9.18
N ILE A 119 -14.69 -7.59 -9.18
CA ILE A 119 -15.66 -6.49 -9.15
C ILE A 119 -15.48 -5.65 -7.88
N ALA A 120 -15.44 -6.30 -6.71
CA ALA A 120 -15.24 -5.62 -5.43
C ALA A 120 -13.93 -4.83 -5.38
N PHE A 121 -12.86 -5.37 -5.97
CA PHE A 121 -11.58 -4.65 -6.10
C PHE A 121 -11.70 -3.38 -6.94
N TYR A 122 -12.38 -3.43 -8.09
CA TYR A 122 -12.55 -2.27 -8.97
C TYR A 122 -13.64 -1.28 -8.53
N GLU A 123 -14.50 -1.66 -7.58
CA GLU A 123 -15.41 -0.73 -6.92
C GLU A 123 -14.71 0.05 -5.79
N GLN A 124 -13.58 -0.45 -5.29
CA GLN A 124 -12.84 0.20 -4.21
C GLN A 124 -12.01 1.39 -4.73
N ALA A 125 -12.27 2.58 -4.19
CA ALA A 125 -11.46 3.76 -4.45
C ALA A 125 -10.08 3.68 -3.78
N VAL A 126 -9.07 4.23 -4.45
CA VAL A 126 -7.71 4.33 -3.92
C VAL A 126 -7.31 5.80 -3.84
N ASP A 127 -7.33 6.34 -2.62
CA ASP A 127 -6.85 7.69 -2.33
C ASP A 127 -5.37 7.67 -1.92
N THR A 128 -4.58 8.53 -2.56
CA THR A 128 -3.15 8.70 -2.24
C THR A 128 -2.90 9.90 -1.34
N THR A 129 -3.95 10.55 -0.84
CA THR A 129 -3.83 11.75 -0.02
C THR A 129 -3.35 11.41 1.38
N VAL A 130 -2.50 12.28 1.94
CA VAL A 130 -2.04 12.13 3.32
C VAL A 130 -3.21 12.40 4.26
N PRO A 131 -3.38 11.66 5.37
CA PRO A 131 -4.51 11.86 6.29
C PRO A 131 -4.66 13.30 6.79
N LEU A 132 -3.54 13.98 7.09
CA LEU A 132 -3.56 15.39 7.49
C LEU A 132 -4.09 16.32 6.38
N ASP A 133 -3.78 16.01 5.13
CA ASP A 133 -4.27 16.78 3.98
C ASP A 133 -5.73 16.42 3.65
N ALA A 134 -6.18 15.20 3.98
CA ALA A 134 -7.60 14.83 3.90
C ALA A 134 -8.43 15.62 4.92
N LEU A 135 -7.93 15.83 6.14
CA LEU A 135 -8.60 16.64 7.17
C LEU A 135 -8.84 18.09 6.73
N LYS A 136 -7.96 18.67 5.90
CA LYS A 136 -8.16 20.02 5.35
C LYS A 136 -9.41 20.17 4.49
N ARG A 137 -9.91 19.06 3.93
CA ARG A 137 -11.05 19.04 3.01
C ARG A 137 -12.38 18.83 3.73
N ILE A 138 -12.32 18.43 4.99
CA ILE A 138 -13.49 18.13 5.80
C ILE A 138 -13.81 19.39 6.61
N ASP A 139 -15.10 19.65 6.83
CA ASP A 139 -15.53 20.68 7.75
C ASP A 139 -15.25 20.23 9.19
N LEU A 140 -14.25 20.85 9.82
CA LEU A 140 -13.87 20.56 11.20
C LEU A 140 -14.97 21.09 12.14
N PRO A 141 -15.25 20.38 13.26
CA PRO A 141 -16.17 20.89 14.26
C PRO A 141 -15.59 22.16 14.90
N GLU A 142 -16.47 23.07 15.34
CA GLU A 142 -16.09 24.42 15.79
C GLU A 142 -15.07 24.44 16.94
N ASN A 143 -15.02 23.40 17.75
CA ASN A 143 -14.10 23.25 18.88
C ASN A 143 -12.72 22.68 18.48
N LEU A 144 -12.50 22.35 17.21
CA LEU A 144 -11.30 21.69 16.74
C LEU A 144 -10.57 22.55 15.70
N HIS A 145 -9.41 23.08 16.11
CA HIS A 145 -8.52 23.84 15.24
C HIS A 145 -7.19 23.11 15.06
N ILE A 146 -6.90 22.65 13.85
CA ILE A 146 -5.64 21.98 13.51
C ILE A 146 -4.67 23.01 12.92
N GLN A 147 -3.45 23.03 13.45
CA GLN A 147 -2.34 23.74 12.83
C GLN A 147 -1.67 22.84 11.80
N TYR A 148 -1.96 23.07 10.52
CA TYR A 148 -1.43 22.24 9.43
C TYR A 148 0.04 22.52 9.11
N GLU A 149 0.48 23.75 9.34
CA GLU A 149 1.85 24.16 9.12
C GLU A 149 2.64 24.08 10.41
N TYR A 150 3.86 23.57 10.31
CA TYR A 150 4.79 23.54 11.43
C TYR A 150 5.29 24.96 11.67
N LEU A 151 4.75 25.60 12.70
CA LEU A 151 5.27 26.87 13.19
C LEU A 151 6.53 26.59 14.00
N ARG A 152 7.64 27.19 13.57
CA ARG A 152 8.89 27.20 14.33
C ARG A 152 9.15 28.62 14.78
N PHE A 153 9.51 28.77 16.04
CA PHE A 153 9.90 30.06 16.57
C PHE A 153 11.17 30.54 15.85
N HIS A 154 11.12 31.77 15.35
CA HIS A 154 12.26 32.46 14.78
C HIS A 154 12.31 33.88 15.36
N PRO A 155 13.37 34.24 16.10
CA PRO A 155 13.38 35.43 16.96
C PRO A 155 13.17 36.74 16.21
N GLU A 156 13.59 36.81 14.94
CA GLU A 156 13.50 38.03 14.14
C GLU A 156 12.15 38.21 13.42
N THR A 157 11.44 37.10 13.12
CA THR A 157 10.23 37.13 12.29
C THR A 157 8.96 36.85 13.09
N ASP A 158 9.08 36.17 14.23
CA ASP A 158 7.93 35.81 15.06
C ASP A 158 7.67 36.89 16.12
N THR A 159 6.62 37.67 15.91
CA THR A 159 6.15 38.70 16.85
C THR A 159 5.29 38.14 17.99
N LYS A 160 4.99 36.83 17.99
CA LYS A 160 4.21 36.21 19.07
C LYS A 160 4.98 36.27 20.39
N PHE A 161 4.24 36.48 21.48
CA PHE A 161 4.79 36.56 22.85
C PHE A 161 5.91 37.60 23.02
N ASN A 162 5.85 38.72 22.29
CA ASN A 162 6.87 39.78 22.29
C ASN A 162 8.28 39.27 21.94
N GLY A 163 8.37 38.24 21.08
CA GLY A 163 9.65 37.63 20.69
C GLY A 163 10.30 36.80 21.79
N GLN A 164 9.59 36.50 22.87
CA GLN A 164 10.08 35.61 23.92
C GLN A 164 9.88 34.15 23.52
N THR A 165 10.95 33.36 23.58
CA THR A 165 10.94 31.92 23.27
C THR A 165 11.04 31.08 24.52
N ALA A 166 10.37 29.93 24.51
CA ALA A 166 10.50 28.91 25.55
C ALA A 166 11.92 28.29 25.60
N PHE A 167 12.72 28.43 24.54
CA PHE A 167 14.06 27.86 24.44
C PHE A 167 15.11 28.94 24.14
N PRO A 168 15.45 29.79 25.12
CA PRO A 168 16.50 30.79 24.94
C PRO A 168 17.86 30.09 24.78
N LYS A 169 18.72 30.63 23.91
CA LYS A 169 20.09 30.15 23.63
C LYS A 169 20.20 28.76 22.97
N SER A 170 19.10 28.13 22.58
CA SER A 170 19.12 26.90 21.78
C SER A 170 18.94 27.20 20.28
N SER A 171 19.73 26.56 19.42
CA SER A 171 19.54 26.63 17.97
C SER A 171 18.43 25.69 17.49
N THR A 172 17.63 26.16 16.53
CA THR A 172 16.59 25.36 15.86
C THR A 172 17.15 24.85 14.54
N LEU A 173 17.94 23.78 14.60
CA LEU A 173 18.58 23.21 13.42
C LEU A 173 17.64 22.26 12.68
N VAL A 174 17.50 22.46 11.36
CA VAL A 174 16.76 21.54 10.49
C VAL A 174 17.74 20.54 9.90
N THR A 175 17.92 19.41 10.57
CA THR A 175 18.90 18.37 10.19
C THR A 175 18.47 17.59 8.94
N GLY A 176 17.17 17.36 8.75
CA GLY A 176 16.65 16.58 7.63
C GLY A 176 16.72 17.34 6.30
N LEU A 177 17.39 16.78 5.29
CA LEU A 177 17.47 17.34 3.93
C LEU A 177 16.08 17.66 3.33
N LYS A 178 15.11 16.78 3.57
CA LYS A 178 13.70 16.92 3.21
C LYS A 178 13.06 18.23 3.73
N TYR A 179 13.42 18.59 4.95
CA TYR A 179 12.78 19.67 5.70
C TYR A 179 13.57 20.96 5.66
N ARG A 180 14.88 20.89 5.40
CA ARG A 180 15.79 22.04 5.32
C ARG A 180 15.38 23.07 4.26
N ARG A 181 14.74 22.62 3.16
CA ARG A 181 14.17 23.54 2.14
C ARG A 181 12.81 24.11 2.53
N LYS A 182 12.03 23.39 3.34
CA LYS A 182 10.65 23.79 3.69
C LYS A 182 10.62 24.70 4.92
N TYR A 183 11.54 24.50 5.86
CA TYR A 183 11.59 25.23 7.11
C TYR A 183 12.93 25.92 7.26
N GLY A 184 12.89 27.21 7.58
CA GLY A 184 14.07 27.97 8.00
C GLY A 184 14.61 27.38 9.31
N GLY A 185 15.91 27.10 9.33
CA GLY A 185 16.62 26.88 10.59
C GLY A 185 17.03 28.21 11.18
N HIS A 186 17.19 28.26 12.49
CA HIS A 186 17.74 29.43 13.18
C HIS A 186 18.94 29.00 14.03
N GLU A 187 20.08 29.63 13.81
CA GLU A 187 21.29 29.41 14.59
C GLU A 187 21.48 30.57 15.57
N VAL A 188 21.37 30.28 16.86
CA VAL A 188 21.61 31.29 17.90
C VAL A 188 23.10 31.45 18.09
N LYS A 189 23.59 32.69 18.11
CA LYS A 189 24.98 33.00 18.46
C LYS A 189 25.23 32.58 19.92
N GLN A 190 26.08 31.57 20.11
CA GLN A 190 26.58 31.24 21.45
C GLN A 190 27.74 32.16 21.78
N SER A 191 27.59 32.97 22.83
CA SER A 191 28.72 33.62 23.49
C SER A 191 29.33 32.60 24.46
N TRP A 192 30.63 32.33 24.34
CA TRP A 192 31.38 31.60 25.35
C TRP A 192 31.34 32.37 26.69
N PRO A 193 31.21 31.70 27.85
CA PRO A 193 31.46 32.31 29.15
C PRO A 193 32.92 32.73 29.30
#